data_AF-A0A971WH02-F1
#
_entry.id   AF-A0A971WH02-F1
#
_cell.length_a   1.000
_cell.length_b   1.000
_cell.length_c   1.000
_cell.angle_alpha   90.00
_cell.angle_beta   90.00
_cell.angle_gamma   90.00
#
_symmetry.space_group_name_H-M   'P 1'
#
loop_
_entity.id
_entity.type
_entity.pdbx_description
1 polymer ?
#
loop_
_entity_poly.entity_id
_entity_poly.type
_entity_poly.pdbx_seq_one_letter_code
_entity_poly.pdbx_strand_id
1 'polypeptide(L)'
;MFSERNLFLQWLRKRRPRDKQGLYLVGDKLYGMSTEVIKEVMERGWIPVIKVEESLHRGIRDKLRKIALKSYTIHQEIYKKRCLIESFFGTTKRMFGSYLEERTEKMAFNVVFTQLALWNIGNILFILFITLKYRNNFQTVSRRGLTLKLSAIK
;
A
#
# COMPACT_ATOMS: atom_id res chain seq x y z
N MET A 1 0.04 2.63 28.31
CA MET A 1 0.30 3.23 26.98
C MET A 1 0.22 2.13 25.94
N PHE A 2 -0.82 2.08 25.11
CA PHE A 2 -0.97 1.06 24.07
C PHE A 2 0.05 1.35 22.95
N SER A 3 1.09 0.53 22.84
CA SER A 3 2.01 0.61 21.70
C SER A 3 1.40 -0.13 20.50
N GLU A 4 1.58 0.41 19.30
CA GLU A 4 1.10 -0.17 18.04
C GLU A 4 1.52 -1.65 17.89
N ARG A 5 2.74 -1.97 18.33
CA ARG A 5 3.26 -3.33 18.42
C ARG A 5 2.37 -4.26 19.25
N ASN A 6 1.91 -3.81 20.42
CA ASN A 6 1.10 -4.64 21.31
C ASN A 6 -0.28 -4.91 20.70
N LEU A 7 -0.85 -3.91 20.01
CA LEU A 7 -2.10 -4.08 19.25
C LEU A 7 -1.92 -5.08 18.11
N PHE A 8 -0.79 -4.99 17.39
CA PHE A 8 -0.48 -5.93 16.31
C PHE A 8 -0.26 -7.35 16.84
N LEU A 9 0.43 -7.52 17.97
CA LEU A 9 0.59 -8.82 18.64
C LEU A 9 -0.74 -9.40 19.11
N GLN A 10 -1.61 -8.59 19.71
CA GLN A 10 -2.95 -9.03 20.09
C GLN A 10 -3.77 -9.44 18.86
N TRP A 11 -3.69 -8.67 17.78
CA TRP A 11 -4.35 -8.99 16.52
C TRP A 11 -3.83 -10.29 15.90
N LEU A 12 -2.51 -10.51 15.92
CA LEU A 12 -1.89 -11.77 15.48
C LEU A 12 -2.48 -12.92 16.32
N ARG A 13 -2.33 -12.87 17.63
CA ARG A 13 -2.78 -13.93 18.56
C ARG A 13 -4.28 -14.23 18.46
N LYS A 14 -5.12 -13.21 18.26
CA LYS A 14 -6.57 -13.37 18.15
C LYS A 14 -7.01 -14.12 16.88
N ARG A 15 -6.19 -14.09 15.81
CA ARG A 15 -6.49 -14.85 14.59
C ARG A 15 -5.94 -16.26 14.69
N ARG A 16 -6.80 -17.25 14.40
CA ARG A 16 -6.34 -18.62 14.12
C ARG A 16 -5.29 -18.56 13.00
N PRO A 17 -4.17 -19.30 13.12
CA PRO A 17 -3.23 -19.46 12.02
C PRO A 17 -4.03 -20.03 10.85
N ARG A 18 -4.31 -19.20 9.85
CA ARG A 18 -4.84 -19.69 8.58
C ARG A 18 -3.65 -20.30 7.83
N ASP A 19 -3.88 -21.39 7.13
CA ASP A 19 -2.89 -22.22 6.40
C ASP A 19 -2.15 -21.51 5.24
N LYS A 20 -2.11 -20.18 5.24
CA LYS A 20 -1.36 -19.38 4.28
C LYS A 20 0.10 -19.29 4.70
N GLN A 21 0.81 -20.41 4.55
CA GLN A 21 2.26 -20.48 4.67
C GLN A 21 2.91 -19.69 3.52
N GLY A 22 4.11 -19.16 3.74
CA GLY A 22 4.90 -18.45 2.70
C GLY A 22 4.50 -17.00 2.45
N LEU A 23 3.65 -16.39 3.29
CA LEU A 23 3.36 -14.96 3.22
C LEU A 23 4.52 -14.13 3.75
N TYR A 24 4.79 -12.99 3.12
CA TYR A 24 5.77 -12.02 3.60
C TYR A 24 5.11 -11.03 4.55
N LEU A 25 5.64 -10.90 5.77
CA LEU A 25 5.31 -9.78 6.64
C LEU A 25 6.28 -8.64 6.38
N VAL A 26 5.78 -7.57 5.78
CA VAL A 26 6.52 -6.32 5.61
C VAL A 26 6.04 -5.33 6.66
N GLY A 27 6.97 -4.74 7.41
CA GLY A 27 6.64 -3.85 8.52
C GLY A 27 7.69 -2.79 8.75
N ASP A 28 7.37 -1.85 9.63
CA ASP A 28 8.31 -0.84 10.07
C ASP A 28 9.42 -1.42 10.96
N LYS A 29 10.53 -0.69 11.02
CA LYS A 29 11.72 -1.02 11.83
C LYS A 29 11.38 -1.36 13.28
N LEU A 30 10.37 -0.70 13.86
CA LEU A 30 9.92 -0.94 15.23
C LEU A 30 9.49 -2.40 15.47
N TYR A 31 8.93 -3.06 14.45
CA TYR A 31 8.56 -4.47 14.52
C TYR A 31 9.79 -5.40 14.55
N GLY A 32 10.89 -5.00 13.90
CA GLY A 32 12.17 -5.74 13.89
C GLY A 32 12.95 -5.68 15.22
N MET A 33 12.51 -4.83 16.16
CA MET A 33 13.06 -4.76 17.52
C MET A 33 12.37 -5.74 18.49
N SER A 34 11.19 -6.27 18.16
CA SER A 34 10.47 -7.21 19.03
C SER A 34 10.66 -8.65 18.56
N THR A 35 11.30 -9.43 19.41
CA THR A 35 11.48 -10.86 19.20
C THR A 35 10.15 -11.60 19.27
N GLU A 36 9.18 -11.12 20.07
CA GLU A 36 7.85 -11.73 20.16
C GLU A 36 7.08 -11.63 18.84
N VAL A 37 7.15 -10.48 18.16
CA VAL A 37 6.51 -10.31 16.84
C VAL A 37 7.14 -11.25 15.83
N ILE A 38 8.48 -11.30 15.76
CA ILE A 38 9.19 -12.15 14.81
C ILE A 38 8.87 -13.63 15.07
N LYS A 39 8.86 -14.05 16.34
CA LYS A 39 8.54 -15.43 16.74
C LYS A 39 7.12 -15.82 16.30
N GLU A 40 6.12 -15.02 16.64
CA GLU A 40 4.72 -15.28 16.32
C GLU A 40 4.47 -15.34 14.80
N VAL A 41 5.20 -14.53 14.02
CA VAL A 41 5.13 -14.51 12.56
C VAL A 41 5.74 -15.77 11.96
N MET A 42 6.90 -16.20 12.48
CA MET A 42 7.55 -17.44 12.04
C MET A 42 6.73 -18.69 12.42
N GLU A 43 6.13 -18.72 13.61
CA GLU A 43 5.25 -19.82 14.05
C GLU A 43 4.01 -19.97 13.15
N ARG A 44 3.61 -18.90 12.46
CA ARG A 44 2.53 -18.90 11.46
C ARG A 44 2.98 -19.32 10.06
N GLY A 45 4.26 -19.64 9.88
CA GLY A 45 4.85 -19.96 8.59
C GLY A 45 5.01 -18.74 7.67
N TRP A 46 5.04 -17.53 8.24
CA TRP A 46 5.27 -16.30 7.48
C TRP A 46 6.75 -15.90 7.52
N ILE A 47 7.19 -15.21 6.47
CA ILE A 47 8.56 -14.76 6.30
C ILE A 47 8.65 -13.28 6.74
N PRO A 48 9.33 -12.96 7.85
CA PRO A 48 9.47 -11.59 8.32
C PRO A 48 10.47 -10.82 7.45
N VAL A 49 9.98 -9.90 6.62
CA VAL A 49 10.77 -8.99 5.79
C VAL A 49 10.73 -7.60 6.44
N ILE A 50 11.50 -7.44 7.52
CA ILE A 50 11.49 -6.23 8.33
C ILE A 50 12.93 -5.77 8.54
N LYS A 51 13.17 -4.46 8.43
CA LYS A 51 14.49 -3.89 8.71
C LYS A 51 14.82 -4.10 10.20
N VAL A 52 15.94 -4.77 10.46
CA VAL A 52 16.46 -4.99 11.82
C VAL A 52 17.66 -4.08 12.03
N GLU A 53 17.63 -3.24 13.06
CA GLU A 53 18.78 -2.43 13.44
C GLU A 53 19.61 -3.07 14.55
N GLU A 54 20.92 -2.82 14.48
CA GLU A 54 21.83 -3.22 15.53
C GLU A 54 21.62 -2.37 16.77
N SER A 55 21.63 -3.00 17.94
CA SER A 55 21.68 -2.23 19.19
C SER A 55 23.04 -1.55 19.31
N LEU A 56 23.02 -0.23 19.56
CA LEU A 56 24.17 0.70 19.65
C LEU A 56 25.42 0.17 20.38
N HIS A 57 25.26 -0.79 21.30
CA HIS A 57 26.36 -1.30 22.14
C HIS A 57 26.63 -2.81 22.02
N ARG A 58 25.79 -3.60 21.34
CA ARG A 58 25.85 -5.07 21.44
C ARG A 58 25.59 -5.85 20.14
N GLY A 59 25.46 -5.17 18.99
CA GLY A 59 25.15 -5.84 17.72
C GLY A 59 23.83 -6.64 17.77
N ILE A 60 23.62 -7.57 16.84
CA ILE A 60 22.46 -8.49 16.86
C ILE A 60 22.87 -9.82 17.49
N ARG A 61 22.59 -9.97 18.79
CA ARG A 61 22.89 -11.21 19.52
C ARG A 61 21.79 -12.28 19.38
N ASP A 62 20.57 -11.85 19.09
CA ASP A 62 19.39 -12.72 19.03
C ASP A 62 19.28 -13.49 17.71
N LYS A 63 19.05 -14.81 17.80
CA LYS A 63 18.98 -15.71 16.63
C LYS A 63 17.77 -15.39 15.72
N LEU A 64 16.62 -15.03 16.28
CA LEU A 64 15.42 -14.69 15.50
C LEU A 64 15.63 -13.40 14.72
N ARG A 65 16.28 -12.41 15.34
CA ARG A 65 16.61 -11.14 14.66
C ARG A 65 17.60 -11.34 13.51
N LYS A 66 18.55 -12.27 13.63
CA LYS A 66 19.43 -12.66 12.51
C LYS A 66 18.66 -13.29 11.35
N ILE A 67 17.66 -14.14 11.65
CA ILE A 67 16.82 -14.76 10.63
C ILE A 67 15.98 -13.71 9.90
N ALA A 68 15.40 -12.75 10.63
CA ALA A 68 14.67 -11.63 10.05
C ALA A 68 15.58 -10.74 9.19
N LEU A 69 16.82 -10.47 9.62
CA LEU A 69 17.79 -9.72 8.82
C LEU A 69 18.13 -10.45 7.51
N LYS A 70 18.42 -11.76 7.57
CA LYS A 70 18.70 -12.57 6.38
C LYS A 70 17.52 -12.56 5.40
N SER A 71 16.30 -12.71 5.93
CA SER A 71 15.06 -12.66 5.15
C SER A 71 14.83 -11.29 4.51
N TYR A 72 15.13 -10.20 5.23
CA TYR A 72 15.10 -8.84 4.71
C TYR A 72 16.07 -8.64 3.55
N THR A 73 17.31 -9.12 3.68
CA THR A 73 18.32 -8.99 2.61
C THR A 73 17.92 -9.78 1.36
N ILE A 74 17.42 -11.01 1.51
CA ILE A 74 16.98 -11.84 0.38
C ILE A 74 15.77 -11.21 -0.33
N HIS A 75 14.81 -10.68 0.43
CA HIS A 75 13.55 -10.17 -0.10
C HIS A 75 13.48 -8.64 -0.11
N GLN A 76 14.63 -7.97 -0.29
CA GLN A 76 14.71 -6.51 -0.27
C GLN A 76 13.77 -5.85 -1.30
N GLU A 77 13.60 -6.47 -2.47
CA GLU A 77 12.66 -5.99 -3.50
C GLU A 77 11.20 -5.98 -3.03
N ILE A 78 10.81 -6.96 -2.20
CA ILE A 78 9.47 -7.00 -1.60
C ILE A 78 9.33 -5.88 -0.56
N TYR A 79 10.38 -5.64 0.23
CA TYR A 79 10.39 -4.53 1.19
C TYR A 79 10.25 -3.17 0.50
N LYS A 80 10.95 -2.95 -0.64
CA LYS A 80 10.85 -1.70 -1.40
C LYS A 80 9.43 -1.39 -1.85
N LYS A 81 8.61 -2.41 -2.16
CA LYS A 81 7.19 -2.23 -2.51
C LYS A 81 6.36 -1.61 -1.39
N ARG A 82 6.84 -1.61 -0.14
CA ARG A 82 6.23 -0.86 0.97
C ARG A 82 6.10 0.62 0.66
N CYS A 83 7.08 1.19 -0.05
CA CYS A 83 7.07 2.59 -0.45
C CYS A 83 5.82 2.94 -1.30
N LEU A 84 5.31 2.00 -2.11
CA LEU A 84 4.09 2.21 -2.88
C LEU A 84 2.87 2.38 -1.96
N ILE A 85 2.78 1.53 -0.94
CA ILE A 85 1.70 1.57 0.05
C ILE A 85 1.81 2.84 0.91
N GLU A 86 3.01 3.20 1.35
CA GLU A 86 3.27 4.44 2.09
C GLU A 86 2.96 5.69 1.25
N SER A 87 3.36 5.72 -0.02
CA SER A 87 3.06 6.81 -0.94
C SER A 87 1.56 6.94 -1.19
N PHE A 88 0.86 5.81 -1.31
CA PHE A 88 -0.59 5.78 -1.44
C PHE A 88 -1.27 6.37 -0.19
N PHE A 89 -0.91 5.90 1.00
CA PHE A 89 -1.46 6.42 2.25
C PHE A 89 -1.07 7.88 2.49
N GLY A 90 0.16 8.27 2.17
CA GLY A 90 0.63 9.66 2.28
C GLY A 90 -0.14 10.59 1.36
N THR A 91 -0.35 10.20 0.11
CA THR A 91 -1.18 10.96 -0.85
C THR A 91 -2.63 11.04 -0.37
N THR A 92 -3.20 9.92 0.10
CA THR A 92 -4.57 9.88 0.64
C THR A 92 -4.74 10.83 1.82
N LYS A 93 -3.84 10.78 2.81
CA LYS A 93 -3.85 11.66 3.98
C LYS A 93 -3.66 13.13 3.60
N ARG A 94 -2.85 13.42 2.58
CA ARG A 94 -2.67 14.79 2.08
C ARG A 94 -3.95 15.34 1.46
N MET A 95 -4.73 14.51 0.77
CA MET A 95 -5.96 14.93 0.10
C MET A 95 -7.15 15.05 1.06
N PHE A 96 -7.27 14.14 2.01
CA PHE A 96 -8.47 14.02 2.86
C PHE A 96 -8.26 14.38 4.33
N GLY A 97 -7.02 14.71 4.72
CA GLY A 97 -6.64 14.92 6.11
C GLY A 97 -6.09 13.66 6.77
N SER A 98 -5.27 13.86 7.80
CA SER A 98 -4.63 12.77 8.56
C SER A 98 -5.54 12.20 9.66
N TYR A 99 -6.48 13.01 10.17
CA TYR A 99 -7.38 12.67 11.26
C TYR A 99 -8.80 13.09 10.90
N LEU A 100 -9.76 12.25 11.31
CA LEU A 100 -11.18 12.52 11.22
C LEU A 100 -11.73 12.62 12.65
N GLU A 101 -12.38 13.72 12.98
CA GLU A 101 -12.99 13.95 14.29
C GLU A 101 -14.39 13.33 14.35
N GLU A 102 -14.50 12.06 13.98
CA GLU A 102 -15.77 11.34 13.98
C GLU A 102 -16.06 10.71 15.34
N ARG A 103 -17.33 10.73 15.73
CA ARG A 103 -17.78 10.30 17.07
C ARG A 103 -17.57 8.81 17.33
N THR A 104 -17.46 7.99 16.27
CA THR A 104 -17.26 6.53 16.37
C THR A 104 -16.31 6.01 15.29
N GLU A 105 -15.58 4.93 15.60
CA GLU A 105 -14.67 4.26 14.66
C GLU A 105 -15.39 3.80 13.38
N LYS A 106 -16.63 3.31 13.50
CA LYS A 106 -17.42 2.84 12.36
C LYS A 106 -17.78 3.98 11.41
N MET A 107 -18.07 5.17 11.94
CA MET A 107 -18.33 6.37 11.12
C MET A 107 -17.06 6.83 10.42
N ALA A 108 -15.94 6.92 11.15
CA ALA A 108 -14.64 7.23 10.56
C ALA A 108 -14.29 6.29 9.40
N PHE A 109 -14.48 4.98 9.60
CA PHE A 109 -14.23 3.98 8.56
C PHE A 109 -15.10 4.21 7.32
N ASN A 110 -16.41 4.44 7.50
CA ASN A 110 -17.32 4.70 6.39
C ASN A 110 -16.97 5.98 5.63
N VAL A 111 -16.57 7.05 6.33
CA VAL A 111 -16.17 8.32 5.71
C VAL A 111 -14.93 8.13 4.84
N VAL A 112 -13.87 7.49 5.37
CA VAL A 112 -12.65 7.19 4.60
C VAL A 112 -12.96 6.32 3.38
N PHE A 113 -13.80 5.29 3.55
CA PHE A 113 -14.15 4.40 2.45
C PHE A 113 -14.93 5.13 1.36
N THR A 114 -15.84 6.03 1.74
CA THR A 114 -16.63 6.84 0.80
C THR A 114 -15.73 7.82 0.04
N GLN A 115 -14.78 8.48 0.71
CA GLN A 115 -13.80 9.37 0.08
C GLN A 115 -12.94 8.62 -0.95
N LEU A 116 -12.46 7.42 -0.61
CA LEU A 116 -11.71 6.56 -1.53
C LEU A 116 -12.57 6.11 -2.73
N ALA A 117 -13.84 5.77 -2.51
CA ALA A 117 -14.75 5.37 -3.58
C ALA A 117 -15.02 6.54 -4.54
N LEU A 118 -15.33 7.73 -4.00
CA LEU A 118 -15.54 8.95 -4.78
C LEU A 118 -14.31 9.33 -5.61
N TRP A 119 -13.12 9.23 -5.02
CA TRP A 119 -11.86 9.48 -5.74
C TRP A 119 -11.69 8.53 -6.93
N ASN A 120 -11.98 7.23 -6.76
CA ASN A 120 -11.89 6.27 -7.84
C ASN A 120 -12.91 6.54 -8.94
N ILE A 121 -14.17 6.84 -8.58
CA ILE A 121 -15.22 7.20 -9.55
C ILE A 121 -14.81 8.45 -10.34
N GLY A 122 -14.31 9.48 -9.65
CA GLY A 122 -13.82 10.71 -10.29
C GLY A 122 -12.71 10.45 -11.31
N ASN A 123 -11.72 9.61 -10.96
CA ASN A 123 -10.64 9.25 -11.88
C ASN A 123 -11.14 8.48 -13.11
N ILE A 124 -12.07 7.54 -12.94
CA ILE A 124 -12.68 6.80 -14.06
C ILE A 124 -13.42 7.76 -15.00
N LEU A 125 -14.23 8.66 -14.45
CA LEU A 125 -14.96 9.67 -15.23
C LEU A 125 -14.01 10.63 -15.96
N PHE A 126 -12.92 11.02 -15.31
CA PHE A 126 -11.92 11.89 -15.92
C PHE A 126 -11.20 11.22 -17.10
N ILE A 127 -10.77 9.96 -16.94
CA ILE A 127 -10.17 9.19 -18.03
C ILE A 127 -11.16 9.02 -19.17
N LEU A 128 -12.41 8.66 -18.86
CA LEU A 128 -13.48 8.52 -19.86
C LEU A 128 -13.69 9.84 -20.64
N PHE A 129 -13.72 10.97 -19.93
CA PHE A 129 -13.83 12.29 -20.54
C PHE A 129 -12.67 12.59 -21.49
N ILE A 130 -11.43 12.31 -21.09
CA ILE A 130 -10.25 12.45 -21.95
C ILE A 130 -10.39 11.55 -23.19
N THR A 131 -10.73 10.27 -23.03
CA THR A 131 -10.90 9.35 -24.14
C THR A 131 -11.97 9.82 -25.13
N LEU A 132 -13.10 10.32 -24.64
CA LEU A 132 -14.17 10.88 -25.48
C LEU A 132 -13.72 12.14 -26.23
N LYS A 133 -13.01 13.06 -25.56
CA LYS A 133 -12.42 14.25 -26.19
C LYS A 133 -11.44 13.89 -27.30
N TYR A 134 -10.50 12.96 -27.06
CA TYR A 134 -9.54 12.50 -28.06
C TYR A 134 -10.23 11.82 -29.26
N ARG A 135 -11.24 10.97 -29.01
CA ARG A 135 -12.03 10.34 -30.07
C ARG A 135 -12.72 11.38 -30.97
N ASN A 136 -13.36 12.38 -30.37
CA ASN A 136 -14.06 13.43 -31.11
C ASN A 136 -13.10 14.33 -31.91
N ASN A 137 -11.92 14.61 -31.36
CA ASN A 137 -10.87 15.35 -32.06
C ASN A 137 -10.32 14.55 -33.26
N PHE A 138 -10.12 13.24 -33.12
CA PHE A 138 -9.66 12.41 -34.22
C PHE A 138 -10.68 12.32 -35.37
N GLN A 139 -11.97 12.17 -35.04
CA GLN A 139 -13.04 12.13 -36.04
C GLN A 139 -13.22 13.46 -36.78
N THR A 140 -13.04 14.59 -36.09
CA THR A 140 -13.11 15.92 -36.71
C THR A 140 -11.93 16.21 -37.64
N VAL A 141 -10.72 15.78 -37.29
CA VAL A 141 -9.53 15.88 -38.16
C VAL A 141 -9.68 14.99 -39.40
N SER A 142 -10.14 13.74 -39.23
CA SER A 142 -10.39 12.82 -40.35
C SER A 142 -11.42 13.37 -41.35
N ARG A 143 -12.53 13.95 -40.86
CA ARG A 143 -13.54 14.59 -41.72
C ARG A 143 -13.00 15.80 -42.49
N ARG A 144 -12.21 16.68 -41.85
CA ARG A 144 -11.58 17.83 -42.54
C ARG A 144 -10.56 17.41 -43.60
N GLY A 145 -9.79 16.36 -43.34
CA GLY A 145 -8.83 15.81 -44.31
C GLY A 145 -9.53 15.24 -45.55
N LEU A 146 -10.69 14.59 -45.37
CA LEU A 146 -11.52 14.10 -46.49
C LEU A 146 -12.14 15.24 -47.31
N THR A 147 -12.64 16.29 -46.66
CA THR A 147 -13.22 17.44 -47.37
C THR A 147 -12.18 18.22 -48.19
N LEU A 148 -10.96 18.37 -47.67
CA LEU A 148 -9.87 19.05 -48.39
C LEU A 148 -9.36 18.23 -49.59
N LYS A 149 -9.32 16.90 -49.49
CA LYS A 149 -8.99 16.04 -50.64
C LYS A 149 -10.04 16.11 -51.74
N LEU A 150 -11.33 16.18 -51.37
CA LEU A 150 -12.42 16.27 -52.36
C LEU A 150 -12.47 17.63 -53.07
N SER A 151 -12.09 18.73 -52.41
CA SER A 151 -12.02 20.05 -53.06
C SER A 151 -10.81 20.24 -53.98
N ALA A 152 -9.79 19.39 -53.86
CA ALA A 152 -8.56 19.46 -54.68
C ALA A 152 -8.61 18.63 -55.97
N ILE A 153 -9.71 17.88 -56.20
CA ILE A 153 -9.91 17.01 -57.38
C ILE A 153 -10.89 17.65 -58.39
N LYS A 154 -11.32 18.90 -58.15
CA LYS A 154 -12.19 19.69 -59.02
C LYS A 154 -11.39 20.81 -59.67
#